data_AF-A0A255PK31-F1
#
_entry.id   AF-A0A255PK31-F1
#
_cell.length_a   1.000
_cell.length_b   1.000
_cell.length_c   1.000
_cell.angle_alpha   90.00
_cell.angle_beta   90.00
_cell.angle_gamma   90.00
#
_symmetry.space_group_name_H-M   'P 1'
#
loop_
_entity.id
_entity.type
_entity.pdbx_description
1 polymer ?
#
loop_
_entity_poly.entity_id
_entity_poly.type
_entity_poly.pdbx_seq_one_letter_code
_entity_poly.pdbx_strand_id
1 'polypeptide(L)'
;MQKKSGLRGVHAGWYAGVAVLVVGLVAAVLYGSGAYDSWRDGRSLDEACDGTLAQGGLASALGSSDLRAEQGDGGALAECTVKTSPGTGRAVQITLRWSTTAAPAGTLARYDSGYDGVRAQAAPLGNGWPGVVRHDGTWQIMVALDCLNQKDKALVAYGDLYGAADGTALTGLGRVTTETARAAAGKYGCRARAGKPLTQVSTARLGTPGTAKPAGRAQGSCVALRDTSVTRSGTPEIMEYPADPDAPQTTCYLVTGAKKPGYGLYAYYGAAAKDFESTGYGGPDHDSVLATAPCPRSTHEAVFALYRLHDRDTDSYPVPHYSASFARLALKAFAEHEAEQRGCGAVRIMSRP
;
A
#
# COMPACT_ATOMS: atom_id res chain seq x y z
N MET A 1 92.51 16.83 -0.93
CA MET A 1 91.19 16.61 -1.58
C MET A 1 90.18 16.20 -0.53
N GLN A 2 89.29 17.11 -0.15
CA GLN A 2 88.18 16.88 0.77
C GLN A 2 86.98 16.30 0.01
N LYS A 3 86.38 15.21 0.49
CA LYS A 3 85.02 14.79 0.10
C LYS A 3 84.13 14.86 1.34
N LYS A 4 83.30 15.90 1.41
CA LYS A 4 82.17 15.99 2.35
C LYS A 4 80.96 15.31 1.68
N SER A 5 80.54 14.17 2.22
CA SER A 5 79.28 13.51 1.85
C SER A 5 78.22 13.88 2.87
N GLY A 6 77.48 14.97 2.63
CA GLY A 6 76.32 15.34 3.44
C GLY A 6 75.09 14.59 2.94
N LEU A 7 74.76 13.45 3.57
CA LEU A 7 73.42 12.87 3.44
C LEU A 7 72.44 13.76 4.22
N ARG A 8 71.64 14.53 3.48
CA ARG A 8 70.46 15.24 4.00
C ARG A 8 69.49 14.20 4.54
N GLY A 9 69.37 14.10 5.86
CA GLY A 9 68.28 13.39 6.52
C GLY A 9 66.96 14.05 6.13
N VAL A 10 66.23 13.42 5.23
CA VAL A 10 64.87 13.83 4.88
C VAL A 10 63.99 13.47 6.07
N HIS A 11 63.56 14.49 6.81
CA HIS A 11 62.80 14.36 8.05
C HIS A 11 61.45 13.66 7.80
N ALA A 12 61.36 12.36 8.11
CA ALA A 12 60.11 11.60 8.09
C ALA A 12 58.98 12.26 8.91
N GLY A 13 59.33 13.02 9.96
CA GLY A 13 58.38 13.80 10.75
C GLY A 13 57.71 14.96 10.00
N TRP A 14 58.33 15.52 8.97
CA TRP A 14 57.74 16.60 8.17
C TRP A 14 56.60 16.08 7.28
N TYR A 15 56.78 14.91 6.68
CA TYR A 15 55.75 14.28 5.85
C TYR A 15 54.55 13.82 6.69
N ALA A 16 54.79 13.31 7.90
CA ALA A 16 53.72 12.97 8.83
C ALA A 16 52.90 14.20 9.26
N GLY A 17 53.57 15.32 9.56
CA GLY A 17 52.90 16.57 9.92
C GLY A 17 52.06 17.15 8.78
N VAL A 18 52.58 17.15 7.55
CA VAL A 18 51.86 17.60 6.36
C VAL A 18 50.65 16.70 6.06
N ALA A 19 50.78 15.38 6.20
CA ALA A 19 49.68 14.46 5.97
C ALA A 19 48.51 14.68 6.94
N VAL A 20 48.79 14.87 8.24
CA VAL A 20 47.75 15.15 9.25
C VAL A 20 47.05 16.48 8.97
N LEU A 21 47.80 17.51 8.57
CA LEU A 21 47.25 18.84 8.28
C LEU A 21 46.35 18.81 7.04
N VAL A 22 46.75 18.06 6.00
CA VAL A 22 45.93 17.85 4.79
C VAL A 22 44.65 17.07 5.13
N VAL A 23 44.72 16.01 5.92
CA VAL A 23 43.53 15.25 6.36
C VAL A 23 42.59 16.13 7.19
N GLY A 24 43.14 16.96 8.09
CA GLY A 24 42.37 17.91 8.89
C GLY A 24 41.67 18.97 8.04
N LEU A 25 42.35 19.52 7.03
CA LEU A 25 41.76 20.48 6.08
C LEU A 25 40.67 19.84 5.22
N VAL A 26 40.90 18.63 4.71
CA VAL A 26 39.89 17.88 3.95
C VAL A 26 38.67 17.58 4.82
N ALA A 27 38.87 17.12 6.05
CA ALA A 27 37.77 16.89 7.00
C ALA A 27 36.98 18.17 7.31
N ALA A 28 37.67 19.30 7.53
CA ALA A 28 37.03 20.59 7.79
C ALA A 28 36.25 21.12 6.58
N VAL A 29 36.77 20.95 5.36
CA VAL A 29 36.08 21.33 4.12
C VAL A 29 34.87 20.43 3.87
N LEU A 30 34.99 19.11 4.07
CA LEU A 30 33.88 18.17 3.92
C LEU A 30 32.78 18.40 4.96
N TYR A 31 33.15 18.78 6.18
CA TYR A 31 32.21 19.12 7.24
C TYR A 31 31.55 20.49 6.98
N GLY A 32 32.32 21.50 6.59
CA GLY A 32 31.81 22.85 6.32
C GLY A 32 30.99 22.99 5.04
N SER A 33 31.14 22.07 4.08
CA SER A 33 30.36 22.04 2.83
C SER A 33 29.08 21.22 2.91
N GLY A 34 28.85 20.52 4.03
CA GLY A 34 27.74 19.55 4.15
C GLY A 34 27.94 18.26 3.33
N ALA A 35 29.11 18.06 2.71
CA ALA A 35 29.43 16.86 1.93
C ALA A 35 29.48 15.59 2.80
N TYR A 36 29.85 15.72 4.08
CA TYR A 36 29.80 14.61 5.03
C TYR A 36 28.35 14.21 5.37
N ASP A 37 27.48 15.20 5.59
CA ASP A 37 26.07 14.95 5.90
C ASP A 37 25.33 14.35 4.70
N SER A 38 25.55 14.87 3.49
CA SER A 38 24.97 14.29 2.27
C SER A 38 25.46 12.88 1.98
N TRP A 39 26.74 12.58 2.25
CA TRP A 39 27.27 11.22 2.14
C TRP A 39 26.68 10.27 3.19
N ARG A 40 26.55 10.72 4.44
CA ARG A 40 25.95 9.93 5.52
C ARG A 40 24.48 9.65 5.25
N ASP A 41 23.75 10.66 4.79
CA ASP A 41 22.34 10.57 4.44
C ASP A 41 22.15 9.65 3.22
N GLY A 42 23.01 9.75 2.20
CA GLY A 42 23.03 8.81 1.07
C GLY A 42 23.25 7.35 1.51
N ARG A 43 24.25 7.08 2.36
CA ARG A 43 24.46 5.73 2.92
C ARG A 43 23.25 5.25 3.72
N SER A 44 22.58 6.14 4.47
CA SER A 44 21.37 5.76 5.21
C SER A 44 20.27 5.25 4.29
N LEU A 45 20.10 5.89 3.12
CA LEU A 45 19.13 5.48 2.11
C LEU A 45 19.50 4.16 1.44
N ASP A 46 20.79 3.93 1.17
CA ASP A 46 21.29 2.69 0.57
C ASP A 46 21.15 1.47 1.49
N GLU A 47 21.22 1.66 2.80
CA GLU A 47 21.04 0.60 3.80
C GLU A 47 19.57 0.39 4.17
N ALA A 48 18.70 1.37 3.91
CA ALA A 48 17.31 1.38 4.35
C ALA A 48 16.48 0.19 3.85
N CYS A 49 15.60 -0.33 4.72
CA CYS A 49 14.76 -1.49 4.44
C CYS A 49 15.62 -2.69 4.02
N ASP A 50 16.68 -2.95 4.79
CA ASP A 50 17.70 -3.96 4.47
C ASP A 50 18.25 -3.79 3.04
N GLY A 51 18.56 -2.56 2.65
CA GLY A 51 19.11 -2.18 1.34
C GLY A 51 18.21 -2.48 0.14
N THR A 52 16.90 -2.53 0.33
CA THR A 52 15.93 -2.74 -0.75
C THR A 52 15.12 -1.50 -1.09
N LEU A 53 15.27 -0.42 -0.33
CA LEU A 53 14.54 0.83 -0.55
C LEU A 53 14.80 1.38 -1.96
N ALA A 54 13.75 1.51 -2.75
CA ALA A 54 13.81 2.19 -4.03
C ALA A 54 13.82 3.71 -3.82
N GLN A 55 14.92 4.36 -4.17
CA GLN A 55 15.06 5.81 -4.03
C GLN A 55 14.27 6.60 -5.09
N GLY A 56 14.00 5.95 -6.23
CA GLY A 56 13.20 6.52 -7.32
C GLY A 56 11.77 6.86 -6.87
N GLY A 57 11.46 8.15 -6.79
CA GLY A 57 10.15 8.64 -6.36
C GLY A 57 10.11 9.22 -4.94
N LEU A 58 11.16 9.02 -4.12
CA LEU A 58 11.22 9.59 -2.77
C LEU A 58 11.18 11.11 -2.79
N ALA A 59 11.94 11.75 -3.70
CA ALA A 59 11.93 13.20 -3.81
C ALA A 59 10.56 13.76 -4.20
N SER A 60 9.82 13.05 -5.05
CA SER A 60 8.44 13.40 -5.40
C SER A 60 7.49 13.19 -4.22
N ALA A 61 7.62 12.06 -3.51
CA ALA A 61 6.81 11.73 -2.34
C ALA A 61 6.98 12.75 -1.22
N LEU A 62 8.23 13.11 -0.92
CA LEU A 62 8.61 13.93 0.22
C LEU A 62 8.66 15.42 -0.10
N GLY A 63 8.72 15.78 -1.39
CA GLY A 63 8.85 17.16 -1.86
C GLY A 63 10.25 17.75 -1.65
N SER A 64 11.27 16.92 -1.42
CA SER A 64 12.66 17.34 -1.17
C SER A 64 13.64 16.27 -1.65
N SER A 65 14.82 16.67 -2.11
CA SER A 65 15.95 15.78 -2.36
C SER A 65 16.83 15.53 -1.13
N ASP A 66 16.68 16.35 -0.09
CA ASP A 66 17.48 16.26 1.13
C ASP A 66 16.81 15.30 2.10
N LEU A 67 17.17 14.03 1.97
CA LEU A 67 16.46 12.90 2.55
C LEU A 67 17.38 12.06 3.41
N ARG A 68 16.82 11.55 4.51
CA ARG A 68 17.50 10.61 5.39
C ARG A 68 16.57 9.47 5.74
N ALA A 69 17.13 8.26 5.80
CA ALA A 69 16.41 7.09 6.28
C ALA A 69 16.80 6.73 7.71
N GLU A 70 15.83 6.16 8.41
CA GLU A 70 15.97 5.51 9.70
C GLU A 70 15.43 4.09 9.55
N GLN A 71 16.14 3.11 10.09
CA GLN A 71 15.66 1.73 10.13
C GLN A 71 14.62 1.60 11.24
N GLY A 72 13.57 0.83 10.98
CA GLY A 72 12.70 0.31 12.02
C GLY A 72 13.28 -1.00 12.56
N ASP A 73 13.13 -1.23 13.86
CA ASP A 73 13.50 -2.46 14.57
C ASP A 73 12.30 -3.38 14.83
N GLY A 74 11.17 -3.11 14.18
CA GLY A 74 9.92 -3.85 14.34
C GLY A 74 9.97 -5.30 13.82
N GLY A 75 9.01 -6.13 14.27
CA GLY A 75 8.86 -7.55 13.91
C GLY A 75 8.49 -7.84 12.44
N ALA A 76 8.74 -6.90 11.53
CA ALA A 76 8.58 -7.02 10.10
C ALA A 76 9.79 -7.74 9.45
N LEU A 77 9.70 -8.06 8.17
CA LEU A 77 10.84 -8.58 7.40
C LEU A 77 11.92 -7.49 7.25
N ALA A 78 11.49 -6.26 6.99
CA ALA A 78 12.30 -5.06 7.05
C ALA A 78 11.36 -3.85 7.17
N GLU A 79 11.81 -2.81 7.85
CA GLU A 79 11.06 -1.57 8.01
C GLU A 79 12.01 -0.39 7.93
N CYS A 80 11.61 0.69 7.26
CA CYS A 80 12.37 1.92 7.23
C CYS A 80 11.47 3.14 7.08
N THR A 81 11.89 4.26 7.66
CA THR A 81 11.23 5.55 7.54
C THR A 81 12.18 6.55 6.89
N VAL A 82 11.74 7.18 5.81
CA VAL A 82 12.45 8.25 5.11
C VAL A 82 11.77 9.57 5.41
N LYS A 83 12.56 10.56 5.81
CA LYS A 83 12.09 11.92 6.12
C LYS A 83 12.98 12.96 5.47
N THR A 84 12.46 14.17 5.35
CA THR A 84 13.27 15.32 4.93
C THR A 84 14.28 15.68 6.03
N SER A 85 15.40 16.29 5.67
CA SER A 85 16.34 16.93 6.61
C SER A 85 16.12 18.45 6.55
N PRO A 86 15.80 19.17 7.66
CA PRO A 86 15.73 18.75 9.06
C PRO A 86 14.28 18.41 9.52
N GLY A 87 13.81 17.18 9.27
CA GLY A 87 12.74 16.47 9.97
C GLY A 87 11.30 17.03 9.98
N THR A 88 11.05 18.23 9.45
CA THR A 88 9.76 18.92 9.58
C THR A 88 8.81 18.76 8.38
N GLY A 89 9.18 17.93 7.41
CA GLY A 89 8.41 17.68 6.18
C GLY A 89 7.55 16.43 6.22
N ARG A 90 7.19 15.96 5.01
CA ARG A 90 6.54 14.66 4.82
C ARG A 90 7.49 13.53 5.26
N ALA A 91 6.92 12.36 5.55
CA ALA A 91 7.70 11.14 5.78
C ALA A 91 7.05 9.97 5.03
N VAL A 92 7.89 9.06 4.54
CA VAL A 92 7.48 7.80 3.91
C VAL A 92 7.99 6.67 4.77
N GLN A 93 7.10 5.85 5.31
CA GLN A 93 7.45 4.61 5.98
C GLN A 93 7.17 3.45 5.05
N ILE A 94 8.13 2.53 4.92
CA ILE A 94 7.98 1.29 4.18
C ILE A 94 8.09 0.13 5.16
N THR A 95 7.10 -0.76 5.14
CA THR A 95 7.09 -2.00 5.91
C THR A 95 7.00 -3.18 4.96
N LEU A 96 7.95 -4.12 5.05
CA LEU A 96 8.01 -5.35 4.28
C LEU A 96 7.68 -6.54 5.17
N ARG A 97 6.90 -7.49 4.67
CA ARG A 97 6.64 -8.75 5.37
C ARG A 97 6.39 -9.90 4.41
N TRP A 98 6.43 -11.11 4.95
CA TRP A 98 5.84 -12.27 4.31
C TRP A 98 4.36 -12.38 4.65
N SER A 99 3.55 -12.83 3.70
CA SER A 99 2.13 -13.17 3.94
C SER A 99 1.93 -14.27 4.99
N THR A 100 2.96 -15.07 5.23
CA THR A 100 2.94 -16.13 6.26
C THR A 100 3.05 -15.57 7.68
N THR A 101 3.64 -14.39 7.85
CA THR A 101 3.71 -13.69 9.13
C THR A 101 2.41 -12.91 9.35
N ALA A 102 1.92 -12.89 10.59
CA ALA A 102 0.75 -12.10 10.95
C ALA A 102 0.94 -10.64 10.51
N ALA A 103 -0.08 -10.06 9.89
CA ALA A 103 -0.12 -8.62 9.75
C ALA A 103 -0.20 -8.02 11.16
N PRO A 104 0.62 -7.02 11.52
CA PRO A 104 0.41 -6.23 12.73
C PRO A 104 -1.04 -5.72 12.71
N ALA A 105 -1.83 -6.18 13.68
CA ALA A 105 -3.24 -5.84 13.77
C ALA A 105 -3.39 -4.32 13.90
N GLY A 106 -4.31 -3.73 13.13
CA GLY A 106 -4.63 -2.29 13.15
C GLY A 106 -4.00 -1.46 12.03
N THR A 107 -2.67 -1.48 11.85
CA THR A 107 -2.00 -0.58 10.88
C THR A 107 -1.96 -1.13 9.45
N LEU A 108 -1.85 -2.46 9.29
CA LEU A 108 -1.70 -3.11 7.98
C LEU A 108 -2.96 -3.87 7.51
N ALA A 109 -3.94 -4.07 8.41
CA ALA A 109 -5.22 -4.65 8.05
C ALA A 109 -5.96 -3.70 7.09
N ARG A 110 -6.29 -4.20 5.90
CA ARG A 110 -6.93 -3.43 4.81
C ARG A 110 -8.42 -3.16 5.04
N TYR A 111 -8.88 -3.43 6.25
CA TYR A 111 -10.21 -3.15 6.76
C TYR A 111 -10.05 -2.65 8.20
N ASP A 112 -10.62 -1.48 8.50
CA ASP A 112 -10.70 -0.94 9.85
C ASP A 112 -12.18 -0.98 10.30
N SER A 113 -12.43 -1.75 11.35
CA SER A 113 -13.73 -1.93 11.99
C SER A 113 -14.26 -0.67 12.68
N GLY A 114 -13.39 0.29 12.97
CA GLY A 114 -13.77 1.57 13.51
C GLY A 114 -14.53 2.43 12.49
N TYR A 115 -14.31 2.25 11.18
CA TYR A 115 -14.77 3.24 10.18
C TYR A 115 -15.84 2.77 9.20
N ASP A 116 -16.34 1.53 9.34
CA ASP A 116 -17.50 0.96 8.61
C ASP A 116 -17.58 1.40 7.13
N GLY A 117 -16.45 1.31 6.44
CA GLY A 117 -16.33 1.23 4.98
C GLY A 117 -16.41 2.51 4.15
N VAL A 118 -16.58 3.70 4.75
CA VAL A 118 -16.56 4.99 4.02
C VAL A 118 -15.17 5.66 4.04
N ARG A 119 -14.42 5.52 5.15
CA ARG A 119 -12.99 5.85 5.20
C ARG A 119 -12.16 4.60 4.86
N ALA A 120 -10.89 4.79 4.50
CA ALA A 120 -10.00 3.70 4.06
C ALA A 120 -10.35 3.03 2.70
N GLN A 121 -10.98 3.77 1.80
CA GLN A 121 -11.30 3.31 0.44
C GLN A 121 -10.08 2.78 -0.31
N ALA A 122 -10.26 1.63 -0.95
CA ALA A 122 -9.21 0.92 -1.67
C ALA A 122 -9.39 1.06 -3.19
N ALA A 123 -8.52 1.84 -3.83
CA ALA A 123 -8.45 1.99 -5.28
C ALA A 123 -7.27 1.20 -5.86
N PRO A 124 -7.45 0.43 -6.95
CA PRO A 124 -6.35 -0.30 -7.58
C PRO A 124 -5.24 0.65 -8.03
N LEU A 125 -3.98 0.23 -7.89
CA LEU A 125 -2.84 1.01 -8.37
C LEU A 125 -2.79 1.07 -9.90
N GLY A 126 -3.32 0.04 -10.58
CA GLY A 126 -3.23 -0.10 -12.02
C GLY A 126 -1.84 -0.52 -12.50
N ASN A 127 -1.62 -0.39 -13.81
CA ASN A 127 -0.37 -0.75 -14.49
C ASN A 127 0.08 -2.21 -14.27
N GLY A 128 -0.84 -3.11 -13.91
CA GLY A 128 -0.56 -4.53 -13.64
C GLY A 128 0.14 -4.78 -12.31
N TRP A 129 0.11 -3.81 -11.38
CA TRP A 129 0.60 -4.03 -10.02
C TRP A 129 -0.48 -4.71 -9.19
N PRO A 130 -0.13 -5.80 -8.46
CA PRO A 130 -1.04 -6.39 -7.48
C PRO A 130 -1.04 -5.56 -6.20
N GLY A 131 -1.60 -4.36 -6.29
CA GLY A 131 -1.62 -3.42 -5.19
C GLY A 131 -2.79 -2.46 -5.26
N VAL A 132 -3.08 -1.84 -4.12
CA VAL A 132 -4.10 -0.80 -4.04
C VAL A 132 -3.63 0.34 -3.14
N VAL A 133 -4.12 1.54 -3.41
CA VAL A 133 -3.96 2.71 -2.54
C VAL A 133 -5.22 2.92 -1.70
N ARG A 134 -5.02 3.39 -0.46
CA ARG A 134 -6.09 3.84 0.41
C ARG A 134 -5.73 5.14 1.14
N HIS A 135 -6.75 5.79 1.67
CA HIS A 135 -6.59 6.94 2.55
C HIS A 135 -7.46 6.81 3.79
N ASP A 136 -6.80 6.79 4.94
CA ASP A 136 -7.45 6.79 6.25
C ASP A 136 -6.64 7.62 7.24
N GLY A 137 -6.82 8.95 7.17
CA GLY A 137 -5.95 9.93 7.82
C GLY A 137 -4.57 10.06 7.18
N THR A 138 -4.00 8.96 6.71
CA THR A 138 -2.70 8.84 6.03
C THR A 138 -2.89 8.14 4.69
N TRP A 139 -2.10 8.49 3.67
CA TRP A 139 -2.08 7.76 2.39
C TRP A 139 -1.28 6.48 2.54
N GLN A 140 -1.87 5.35 2.13
CA GLN A 140 -1.25 4.05 2.31
C GLN A 140 -1.34 3.24 1.03
N ILE A 141 -0.26 2.61 0.63
CA ILE A 141 -0.18 1.72 -0.52
C ILE A 141 0.20 0.34 -0.03
N MET A 142 -0.53 -0.67 -0.48
CA MET A 142 -0.15 -2.06 -0.26
C MET A 142 0.09 -2.71 -1.61
N VAL A 143 1.18 -3.47 -1.71
CA VAL A 143 1.50 -4.32 -2.85
C VAL A 143 1.73 -5.74 -2.32
N ALA A 144 1.04 -6.72 -2.89
CA ALA A 144 1.17 -8.13 -2.54
C ALA A 144 1.69 -8.91 -3.74
N LEU A 145 2.97 -9.29 -3.69
CA LEU A 145 3.66 -10.03 -4.75
C LEU A 145 3.66 -11.53 -4.42
N ASP A 146 2.73 -12.27 -5.02
CA ASP A 146 2.69 -13.73 -4.90
C ASP A 146 3.97 -14.37 -5.50
N CYS A 147 4.63 -15.23 -4.73
CA CYS A 147 5.85 -15.90 -5.15
C CYS A 147 5.54 -17.11 -6.03
N LEU A 148 5.82 -17.02 -7.32
CA LEU A 148 5.57 -18.10 -8.30
C LEU A 148 6.35 -19.39 -7.98
N ASN A 149 7.48 -19.28 -7.28
CA ASN A 149 8.32 -20.41 -6.87
C ASN A 149 7.99 -20.97 -5.47
N GLN A 150 7.10 -20.32 -4.72
CA GLN A 150 6.71 -20.73 -3.37
C GLN A 150 5.20 -20.54 -3.25
N LYS A 151 4.45 -21.61 -3.51
CA LYS A 151 2.99 -21.61 -3.28
C LYS A 151 2.74 -21.16 -1.83
N ASP A 152 1.73 -20.30 -1.65
CA ASP A 152 1.24 -19.81 -0.35
C ASP A 152 2.06 -18.74 0.34
N LYS A 153 3.04 -18.20 -0.39
CA LYS A 153 3.88 -17.12 0.09
C LYS A 153 3.79 -15.94 -0.86
N ALA A 154 3.58 -14.77 -0.29
CA ALA A 154 3.67 -13.49 -0.98
C ALA A 154 4.57 -12.57 -0.18
N LEU A 155 5.35 -11.76 -0.90
CA LEU A 155 6.00 -10.60 -0.31
C LEU A 155 4.99 -9.46 -0.30
N VAL A 156 4.72 -8.91 0.89
CA VAL A 156 3.81 -7.79 1.05
C VAL A 156 4.59 -6.56 1.46
N ALA A 157 4.42 -5.48 0.71
CA ALA A 157 4.97 -4.16 1.02
C ALA A 157 3.84 -3.20 1.33
N TYR A 158 4.02 -2.43 2.40
CA TYR A 158 3.17 -1.31 2.76
C TYR A 158 4.00 -0.04 2.71
N GLY A 159 3.44 1.00 2.11
CA GLY A 159 4.03 2.32 2.09
C GLY A 159 3.05 3.34 2.63
N ASP A 160 3.44 4.01 3.70
CA ASP A 160 2.65 5.03 4.39
C ASP A 160 3.27 6.40 4.15
N LEU A 161 2.46 7.37 3.71
CA LEU A 161 2.88 8.75 3.50
C LEU A 161 2.22 9.65 4.54
N TYR A 162 3.05 10.12 5.47
CA TYR A 162 2.67 11.07 6.51
C TYR A 162 2.79 12.50 6.02
N GLY A 163 1.79 13.32 6.40
CA GLY A 163 1.67 14.72 6.00
C GLY A 163 0.75 14.95 4.80
N ALA A 164 0.52 16.21 4.47
CA ALA A 164 -0.38 16.59 3.38
C ALA A 164 0.18 16.16 2.01
N ALA A 165 -0.60 15.39 1.26
CA ALA A 165 -0.18 14.82 -0.02
C ALA A 165 -1.00 15.35 -1.20
N ASP A 166 -0.31 15.63 -2.30
CA ASP A 166 -0.88 15.90 -3.62
C ASP A 166 -0.70 14.66 -4.53
N GLY A 167 -1.16 14.76 -5.79
CA GLY A 167 -1.04 13.65 -6.75
C GLY A 167 0.41 13.27 -7.09
N THR A 168 1.34 14.21 -7.04
CA THR A 168 2.77 13.97 -7.27
C THR A 168 3.36 13.20 -6.10
N ALA A 169 3.04 13.62 -4.87
CA ALA A 169 3.48 12.96 -3.66
C ALA A 169 2.99 11.50 -3.62
N LEU A 170 1.73 11.30 -3.98
CA LEU A 170 1.15 9.95 -3.99
C LEU A 170 1.71 9.06 -5.10
N THR A 171 1.95 9.62 -6.29
CA THR A 171 2.62 8.88 -7.37
C THR A 171 4.05 8.51 -6.97
N GLY A 172 4.75 9.40 -6.26
CA GLY A 172 6.04 9.14 -5.65
C GLY A 172 5.98 7.97 -4.66
N LEU A 173 5.03 8.00 -3.71
CA LEU A 173 4.80 6.91 -2.76
C LEU A 173 4.53 5.58 -3.49
N GLY A 174 3.71 5.62 -4.54
CA GLY A 174 3.43 4.45 -5.36
C GLY A 174 4.68 3.84 -5.94
N ARG A 175 5.51 4.64 -6.61
CA ARG A 175 6.78 4.19 -7.20
C ARG A 175 7.71 3.59 -6.15
N VAL A 176 7.93 4.31 -5.05
CA VAL A 176 8.82 3.85 -3.97
C VAL A 176 8.33 2.51 -3.43
N THR A 177 7.04 2.38 -3.12
CA THR A 177 6.48 1.15 -2.55
C THR A 177 6.56 -0.02 -3.53
N THR A 178 6.16 0.18 -4.78
CA THR A 178 6.15 -0.90 -5.79
C THR A 178 7.56 -1.36 -6.17
N GLU A 179 8.50 -0.42 -6.31
CA GLU A 179 9.87 -0.75 -6.70
C GLU A 179 10.67 -1.32 -5.51
N THR A 180 10.41 -0.87 -4.28
CA THR A 180 10.95 -1.51 -3.06
C THR A 180 10.44 -2.93 -2.91
N ALA A 181 9.14 -3.18 -3.15
CA ALA A 181 8.57 -4.52 -3.16
C ALA A 181 9.26 -5.42 -4.19
N ARG A 182 9.49 -4.92 -5.41
CA ARG A 182 10.22 -5.66 -6.45
C ARG A 182 11.66 -5.97 -6.04
N ALA A 183 12.39 -4.99 -5.52
CA ALA A 183 13.78 -5.16 -5.10
C ALA A 183 13.88 -6.18 -3.96
N ALA A 184 13.01 -6.07 -2.95
CA ALA A 184 12.91 -7.03 -1.86
C ALA A 184 12.53 -8.43 -2.35
N ALA A 185 11.60 -8.56 -3.30
CA ALA A 185 11.24 -9.87 -3.86
C ALA A 185 12.46 -10.55 -4.50
N GLY A 186 13.28 -9.78 -5.24
CA GLY A 186 14.55 -10.24 -5.78
C GLY A 186 15.55 -10.67 -4.71
N LYS A 187 15.79 -9.80 -3.71
CA LYS A 187 16.73 -10.06 -2.60
C LYS A 187 16.37 -11.33 -1.83
N TYR A 188 15.08 -11.51 -1.54
CA TYR A 188 14.60 -12.62 -0.72
C TYR A 188 14.16 -13.86 -1.54
N GLY A 189 14.53 -13.93 -2.83
CA GLY A 189 14.31 -15.12 -3.66
C GLY A 189 12.85 -15.41 -4.02
N CYS A 190 11.97 -14.40 -3.97
CA CYS A 190 10.58 -14.49 -4.42
C CYS A 190 10.49 -14.10 -5.90
N ARG A 191 10.20 -15.07 -6.78
CA ARG A 191 9.95 -14.79 -8.20
C ARG A 191 8.50 -14.35 -8.35
N ALA A 192 8.25 -13.05 -8.48
CA ALA A 192 6.89 -12.50 -8.62
C ALA A 192 6.72 -11.76 -9.95
N ARG A 193 5.45 -11.62 -10.38
CA ARG A 193 5.10 -10.73 -11.49
C ARG A 193 4.97 -9.31 -10.94
N ALA A 194 5.76 -8.40 -11.46
CA ALA A 194 5.68 -6.99 -11.13
C ALA A 194 4.94 -6.21 -12.24
N GLY A 195 4.31 -5.09 -11.88
CA GLY A 195 3.65 -4.21 -12.84
C GLY A 195 4.62 -3.33 -13.63
N LYS A 196 4.09 -2.46 -14.49
CA LYS A 196 4.88 -1.42 -15.19
C LYS A 196 5.10 -0.22 -14.26
N PRO A 197 6.16 0.60 -14.47
CA PRO A 197 6.36 1.81 -13.67
C PRO A 197 5.08 2.64 -13.56
N LEU A 198 4.75 3.06 -12.33
CA LEU A 198 3.55 3.86 -12.09
C LEU A 198 3.75 5.27 -12.63
N THR A 199 2.79 5.75 -13.42
CA THR A 199 2.76 7.13 -13.94
C THR A 199 1.80 8.02 -13.16
N GLN A 200 0.81 7.41 -12.52
CA GLN A 200 -0.20 8.05 -11.69
C GLN A 200 -0.77 7.01 -10.72
N VAL A 201 -1.32 7.47 -9.61
CA VAL A 201 -2.08 6.64 -8.66
C VAL A 201 -3.50 7.17 -8.60
N SER A 202 -4.47 6.31 -8.92
CA SER A 202 -5.90 6.68 -8.87
C SER A 202 -6.38 6.76 -7.42
N THR A 203 -7.07 7.84 -7.04
CA THR A 203 -7.50 8.07 -5.66
C THR A 203 -9.00 8.20 -5.49
N ALA A 204 -9.80 7.82 -6.49
CA ALA A 204 -11.23 8.12 -6.54
C ALA A 204 -11.90 8.03 -5.15
N ARG A 205 -12.30 9.19 -4.61
CA ARG A 205 -12.77 9.34 -3.23
C ARG A 205 -14.29 9.39 -3.19
N LEU A 206 -14.92 8.59 -2.33
CA LEU A 206 -16.33 8.67 -1.96
C LEU A 206 -16.69 10.11 -1.60
N GLY A 207 -17.83 10.56 -2.12
CA GLY A 207 -18.38 11.89 -1.83
C GLY A 207 -17.77 13.03 -2.66
N THR A 208 -16.78 12.78 -3.52
CA THR A 208 -16.32 13.80 -4.47
C THR A 208 -17.40 14.00 -5.54
N PRO A 209 -17.84 15.25 -5.83
CA PRO A 209 -18.83 15.50 -6.88
C PRO A 209 -18.44 14.82 -8.20
N GLY A 210 -19.38 14.07 -8.79
CA GLY A 210 -19.17 13.36 -10.07
C GLY A 210 -18.61 11.93 -9.97
N THR A 211 -18.29 11.43 -8.76
CA THR A 211 -17.84 10.03 -8.58
C THR A 211 -18.99 9.03 -8.53
N ALA A 212 -20.13 9.41 -7.94
CA ALA A 212 -21.34 8.62 -7.97
C ALA A 212 -22.05 8.76 -9.31
N LYS A 213 -22.50 7.63 -9.87
CA LYS A 213 -23.20 7.56 -11.16
C LYS A 213 -24.36 6.57 -11.11
N PRO A 214 -25.34 6.68 -12.03
CA PRO A 214 -26.44 5.73 -12.10
C PRO A 214 -25.93 4.29 -12.24
N ALA A 215 -26.56 3.35 -11.53
CA ALA A 215 -26.19 1.94 -11.54
C ALA A 215 -26.10 1.34 -12.95
N GLY A 216 -27.01 1.71 -13.84
CA GLY A 216 -27.01 1.30 -15.26
C GLY A 216 -25.76 1.70 -16.06
N ARG A 217 -24.87 2.54 -15.50
CA ARG A 217 -23.61 2.98 -16.11
C ARG A 217 -22.37 2.38 -15.44
N ALA A 218 -22.53 1.33 -14.63
CA ALA A 218 -21.43 0.58 -14.05
C ALA A 218 -20.57 -0.10 -15.14
N GLN A 219 -19.26 0.04 -15.03
CA GLN A 219 -18.26 -0.46 -15.97
C GLN A 219 -17.01 -1.02 -15.27
N GLY A 220 -16.86 -0.79 -13.96
CA GLY A 220 -15.72 -1.20 -13.15
C GLY A 220 -16.14 -2.21 -12.10
N SER A 221 -15.66 -2.03 -10.86
CA SER A 221 -15.91 -2.97 -9.75
C SER A 221 -17.38 -3.21 -9.40
N CYS A 222 -18.31 -2.36 -9.85
CA CYS A 222 -19.75 -2.55 -9.63
C CYS A 222 -20.49 -3.14 -10.84
N VAL A 223 -19.80 -3.51 -11.92
CA VAL A 223 -20.43 -3.93 -13.19
C VAL A 223 -21.41 -5.09 -13.02
N ALA A 224 -21.11 -6.02 -12.10
CA ALA A 224 -21.97 -7.16 -11.79
C ALA A 224 -23.37 -6.78 -11.28
N LEU A 225 -23.52 -5.57 -10.72
CA LEU A 225 -24.77 -5.10 -10.14
C LEU A 225 -25.61 -4.25 -11.10
N ARG A 226 -25.06 -3.89 -12.28
CA ARG A 226 -25.67 -2.97 -13.25
C ARG A 226 -27.12 -3.32 -13.59
N ASP A 227 -27.37 -4.60 -13.84
CA ASP A 227 -28.63 -5.10 -14.37
C ASP A 227 -29.48 -5.83 -13.30
N THR A 228 -29.10 -5.67 -12.03
CA THR A 228 -29.78 -6.31 -10.89
C THR A 228 -30.82 -5.37 -10.27
N SER A 229 -31.77 -5.94 -9.49
CA SER A 229 -32.77 -5.15 -8.78
C SER A 229 -32.25 -4.47 -7.50
N VAL A 230 -31.03 -4.79 -7.06
CA VAL A 230 -30.48 -4.29 -5.77
C VAL A 230 -30.32 -2.77 -5.79
N THR A 231 -30.06 -2.20 -6.96
CA THR A 231 -29.87 -0.76 -7.19
C THR A 231 -31.19 0.01 -7.23
N ARG A 232 -32.35 -0.68 -7.18
CA ARG A 232 -33.67 -0.03 -7.12
C ARG A 232 -34.17 0.19 -5.69
N SER A 233 -33.44 -0.29 -4.69
CA SER A 233 -33.86 -0.34 -3.28
C SER A 233 -33.26 0.81 -2.45
N GLY A 234 -33.50 2.06 -2.85
CA GLY A 234 -33.01 3.26 -2.13
C GLY A 234 -31.54 3.64 -2.40
N THR A 235 -30.81 2.82 -3.15
CA THR A 235 -29.44 3.10 -3.63
C THR A 235 -29.38 3.11 -5.17
N PRO A 236 -29.98 4.12 -5.84
CA PRO A 236 -30.08 4.21 -7.30
C PRO A 236 -28.73 4.38 -8.01
N GLU A 237 -27.70 4.73 -7.26
CA GLU A 237 -26.38 5.05 -7.77
C GLU A 237 -25.34 4.07 -7.26
N ILE A 238 -24.20 4.11 -7.92
CA ILE A 238 -23.03 3.36 -7.55
C ILE A 238 -21.83 4.26 -7.49
N MET A 239 -20.81 3.76 -6.82
CA MET A 239 -19.47 4.26 -6.97
C MET A 239 -18.51 3.08 -7.03
N GLU A 240 -17.63 3.14 -8.01
CA GLU A 240 -16.79 2.02 -8.40
C GLU A 240 -15.39 2.50 -8.73
N TYR A 241 -14.47 1.55 -8.72
CA TYR A 241 -13.12 1.71 -9.21
C TYR A 241 -12.97 1.05 -10.57
N PRO A 242 -11.95 1.40 -11.37
CA PRO A 242 -11.60 0.62 -12.55
C PRO A 242 -11.47 -0.86 -12.21
N ALA A 243 -11.97 -1.74 -13.08
CA ALA A 243 -11.77 -3.17 -12.93
C ALA A 243 -10.27 -3.48 -13.05
N ASP A 244 -9.73 -4.20 -12.07
CA ASP A 244 -8.31 -4.58 -12.03
C ASP A 244 -8.18 -6.00 -11.47
N PRO A 245 -7.89 -7.02 -12.31
CA PRO A 245 -7.79 -8.41 -11.88
C PRO A 245 -6.52 -8.71 -11.06
N ASP A 246 -5.57 -7.79 -11.01
CA ASP A 246 -4.35 -7.91 -10.22
C ASP A 246 -4.51 -7.31 -8.82
N ALA A 247 -5.44 -6.37 -8.65
CA ALA A 247 -5.69 -5.75 -7.36
C ALA A 247 -6.05 -6.79 -6.26
N PRO A 248 -5.33 -6.80 -5.12
CA PRO A 248 -5.58 -7.75 -4.03
C PRO A 248 -6.87 -7.43 -3.25
N GLN A 249 -7.50 -6.29 -3.55
CA GLN A 249 -8.78 -5.88 -3.01
C GLN A 249 -9.59 -5.17 -4.10
N THR A 250 -10.89 -5.47 -4.17
CA THR A 250 -11.85 -4.77 -5.03
C THR A 250 -13.00 -4.25 -4.18
N THR A 251 -13.47 -3.04 -4.47
CA THR A 251 -14.52 -2.38 -3.70
C THR A 251 -15.60 -1.83 -4.61
N CYS A 252 -16.87 -2.10 -4.30
CA CYS A 252 -18.03 -1.54 -4.96
C CYS A 252 -18.98 -0.92 -3.92
N TYR A 253 -19.53 0.25 -4.21
CA TYR A 253 -20.45 0.94 -3.31
C TYR A 253 -21.81 1.15 -3.96
N LEU A 254 -22.87 0.81 -3.23
CA LEU A 254 -24.24 1.20 -3.55
C LEU A 254 -24.56 2.50 -2.81
N VAL A 255 -24.99 3.51 -3.57
CA VAL A 255 -25.06 4.90 -3.13
C VAL A 255 -26.51 5.40 -3.16
N THR A 256 -26.94 6.08 -2.11
CA THR A 256 -28.27 6.68 -1.99
C THR A 256 -28.45 7.86 -2.94
N GLY A 257 -29.70 8.30 -3.14
CA GLY A 257 -29.98 9.50 -3.93
C GLY A 257 -29.31 10.78 -3.36
N ALA A 258 -29.01 10.79 -2.06
CA ALA A 258 -28.26 11.85 -1.38
C ALA A 258 -26.73 11.73 -1.55
N LYS A 259 -26.25 10.88 -2.46
CA LYS A 259 -24.82 10.64 -2.74
C LYS A 259 -24.05 10.06 -1.55
N LYS A 260 -24.74 9.43 -0.60
CA LYS A 260 -24.14 8.76 0.57
C LYS A 260 -24.00 7.26 0.30
N PRO A 261 -22.85 6.63 0.57
CA PRO A 261 -22.69 5.19 0.43
C PRO A 261 -23.55 4.47 1.49
N GLY A 262 -24.44 3.59 1.05
CA GLY A 262 -25.33 2.83 1.92
C GLY A 262 -24.88 1.40 2.16
N TYR A 263 -24.41 0.73 1.09
CA TYR A 263 -23.86 -0.62 1.18
C TYR A 263 -22.51 -0.69 0.49
N GLY A 264 -21.61 -1.50 1.02
CA GLY A 264 -20.30 -1.77 0.44
C GLY A 264 -20.13 -3.25 0.15
N LEU A 265 -19.66 -3.58 -1.05
CA LEU A 265 -19.25 -4.91 -1.45
C LEU A 265 -17.74 -4.93 -1.64
N TYR A 266 -17.09 -5.92 -1.04
CA TYR A 266 -15.64 -6.04 -0.98
C TYR A 266 -15.23 -7.43 -1.41
N ALA A 267 -14.17 -7.52 -2.21
CA ALA A 267 -13.48 -8.77 -2.50
C ALA A 267 -12.04 -8.65 -2.06
N TYR A 268 -11.54 -9.66 -1.36
CA TYR A 268 -10.17 -9.76 -0.86
C TYR A 268 -9.53 -11.03 -1.40
N TYR A 269 -8.26 -10.95 -1.80
CA TYR A 269 -7.52 -12.06 -2.40
C TYR A 269 -6.16 -12.27 -1.74
N GLY A 270 -5.71 -13.52 -1.69
CA GLY A 270 -4.35 -13.87 -1.25
C GLY A 270 -4.01 -13.31 0.13
N ALA A 271 -2.90 -12.56 0.22
CA ALA A 271 -2.48 -11.93 1.47
C ALA A 271 -3.54 -10.98 2.05
N ALA A 272 -4.28 -10.24 1.22
CA ALA A 272 -5.33 -9.33 1.70
C ALA A 272 -6.53 -10.08 2.29
N ALA A 273 -6.89 -11.24 1.73
CA ALA A 273 -7.93 -12.11 2.30
C ALA A 273 -7.51 -12.66 3.66
N LYS A 274 -6.26 -13.13 3.77
CA LYS A 274 -5.71 -13.63 5.04
C LYS A 274 -5.66 -12.54 6.11
N ASP A 275 -5.25 -11.33 5.75
CA ASP A 275 -5.24 -10.19 6.67
C ASP A 275 -6.65 -9.84 7.15
N PHE A 276 -7.62 -9.84 6.24
CA PHE A 276 -9.03 -9.58 6.54
C PHE A 276 -9.66 -10.64 7.45
N GLU A 277 -9.32 -11.91 7.26
CA GLU A 277 -9.73 -12.99 8.17
C GLU A 277 -9.08 -12.84 9.55
N SER A 278 -7.80 -12.45 9.61
CA SER A 278 -7.08 -12.30 10.88
C SER A 278 -7.67 -11.23 11.81
N THR A 279 -8.43 -10.28 11.27
CA THR A 279 -9.18 -9.28 12.04
C THR A 279 -10.62 -9.72 12.36
N GLY A 280 -10.95 -11.00 12.17
CA GLY A 280 -12.28 -11.54 12.44
C GLY A 280 -13.33 -11.04 11.45
N TYR A 281 -12.97 -10.84 10.18
CA TYR A 281 -13.85 -10.31 9.13
C TYR A 281 -14.45 -8.94 9.48
N GLY A 282 -13.65 -8.13 10.16
CA GLY A 282 -14.05 -6.84 10.69
C GLY A 282 -14.54 -6.88 12.13
N GLY A 283 -14.90 -8.04 12.71
CA GLY A 283 -15.30 -8.15 14.11
C GLY A 283 -16.70 -8.74 14.32
N PRO A 284 -17.09 -9.04 15.57
CA PRO A 284 -18.32 -9.79 15.88
C PRO A 284 -19.62 -8.97 15.73
N ASP A 285 -19.57 -7.64 15.82
CA ASP A 285 -20.76 -6.78 15.85
C ASP A 285 -21.22 -6.26 14.48
N HIS A 286 -20.53 -6.64 13.40
CA HIS A 286 -20.80 -6.05 12.09
C HIS A 286 -22.02 -6.66 11.40
N ASP A 287 -22.88 -5.81 10.85
CA ASP A 287 -23.96 -6.17 9.94
C ASP A 287 -23.37 -6.54 8.57
N SER A 288 -22.90 -7.80 8.46
CA SER A 288 -22.22 -8.32 7.26
C SER A 288 -22.69 -9.71 6.83
N VAL A 289 -22.62 -9.95 5.52
CA VAL A 289 -22.78 -11.27 4.90
C VAL A 289 -21.50 -11.59 4.12
N LEU A 290 -21.00 -12.82 4.30
CA LEU A 290 -19.73 -13.27 3.74
C LEU A 290 -19.94 -14.38 2.72
N ALA A 291 -19.01 -14.47 1.77
CA ALA A 291 -18.85 -15.60 0.86
C ALA A 291 -17.38 -15.87 0.61
N THR A 292 -17.02 -17.09 0.22
CA THR A 292 -15.65 -17.45 -0.14
C THR A 292 -15.58 -18.18 -1.47
N ALA A 293 -14.40 -18.17 -2.11
CA ALA A 293 -14.10 -19.00 -3.27
C ALA A 293 -12.62 -19.41 -3.30
N PRO A 294 -12.28 -20.66 -3.66
CA PRO A 294 -10.88 -21.06 -3.84
C PRO A 294 -10.30 -20.41 -5.11
N CYS A 295 -9.08 -19.88 -5.05
CA CYS A 295 -8.45 -19.18 -6.19
C CYS A 295 -7.11 -19.82 -6.58
N PRO A 296 -6.72 -19.83 -7.86
CA PRO A 296 -5.55 -20.58 -8.32
C PRO A 296 -4.20 -20.01 -7.85
N ARG A 297 -4.15 -18.74 -7.46
CA ARG A 297 -2.92 -18.03 -7.05
C ARG A 297 -2.59 -18.14 -5.55
N SER A 298 -3.48 -18.72 -4.73
CA SER A 298 -3.36 -18.76 -3.28
C SER A 298 -4.06 -20.00 -2.73
N THR A 299 -3.49 -20.72 -1.75
CA THR A 299 -4.25 -21.73 -1.00
C THR A 299 -5.29 -21.14 -0.05
N HIS A 300 -5.14 -19.87 0.33
CA HIS A 300 -6.16 -19.18 1.10
C HIS A 300 -7.29 -18.74 0.18
N GLU A 301 -8.54 -19.01 0.59
CA GLU A 301 -9.72 -18.65 -0.19
C GLU A 301 -9.81 -17.12 -0.34
N ALA A 302 -10.36 -16.68 -1.48
CA ALA A 302 -10.84 -15.31 -1.58
C ALA A 302 -12.03 -15.13 -0.66
N VAL A 303 -12.15 -13.94 -0.08
CA VAL A 303 -13.25 -13.57 0.81
C VAL A 303 -14.01 -12.41 0.19
N PHE A 304 -15.32 -12.56 0.09
CA PHE A 304 -16.24 -11.55 -0.39
C PHE A 304 -17.16 -11.14 0.76
N ALA A 305 -17.40 -9.84 0.90
CA ALA A 305 -18.21 -9.30 1.98
C ALA A 305 -19.19 -8.25 1.48
N LEU A 306 -20.41 -8.28 2.01
CA LEU A 306 -21.38 -7.19 1.94
C LEU A 306 -21.50 -6.58 3.33
N TYR A 307 -21.40 -5.25 3.41
CA TYR A 307 -21.61 -4.48 4.63
C TYR A 307 -22.71 -3.43 4.44
N ARG A 308 -23.47 -3.18 5.49
CA ARG A 308 -24.21 -1.92 5.65
C ARG A 308 -23.27 -0.86 6.20
N LEU A 309 -23.18 0.29 5.54
CA LEU A 309 -22.20 1.32 5.84
C LEU A 309 -22.78 2.38 6.77
N HIS A 310 -22.06 2.70 7.84
CA HIS A 310 -22.43 3.72 8.81
C HIS A 310 -21.92 5.10 8.37
N ASP A 311 -22.79 6.11 8.34
CA ASP A 311 -22.41 7.50 8.06
C ASP A 311 -22.13 8.25 9.36
N ARG A 312 -20.85 8.34 9.73
CA ARG A 312 -20.38 9.06 10.92
C ARG A 312 -20.67 10.57 10.90
N ASP A 313 -20.85 11.20 9.74
CA ASP A 313 -21.16 12.64 9.70
C ASP A 313 -22.54 12.91 10.30
N THR A 314 -23.43 11.92 10.21
CA THR A 314 -24.82 11.98 10.71
C THR A 314 -25.08 11.05 11.87
N ASP A 315 -24.05 10.30 12.30
CA ASP A 315 -24.13 9.22 13.29
C ASP A 315 -25.30 8.26 13.04
N SER A 316 -25.47 7.85 11.77
CA SER A 316 -26.62 7.03 11.35
C SER A 316 -26.31 6.14 10.15
N TYR A 317 -27.17 5.15 9.90
CA TYR A 317 -27.15 4.40 8.65
C TYR A 317 -28.04 5.08 7.61
N PRO A 318 -27.51 5.47 6.43
CA PRO A 318 -28.28 6.17 5.41
C PRO A 318 -29.27 5.25 4.66
N VAL A 319 -29.23 3.94 4.95
CA VAL A 319 -30.09 2.90 4.40
C VAL A 319 -30.54 1.95 5.52
N PRO A 320 -31.71 1.29 5.39
CA PRO A 320 -32.15 0.29 6.35
C PRO A 320 -31.24 -0.95 6.33
N HIS A 321 -31.43 -1.83 7.32
CA HIS A 321 -30.85 -3.18 7.26
C HIS A 321 -31.35 -3.89 5.99
N TYR A 322 -30.44 -4.55 5.28
CA TYR A 322 -30.80 -5.31 4.08
C TYR A 322 -31.65 -6.55 4.43
N SER A 323 -32.53 -6.97 3.52
CA SER A 323 -33.20 -8.27 3.66
C SER A 323 -32.23 -9.41 3.33
N ALA A 324 -32.51 -10.63 3.82
CA ALA A 324 -31.72 -11.81 3.46
C ALA A 324 -31.68 -12.08 1.94
N SER A 325 -32.77 -11.78 1.23
CA SER A 325 -32.85 -11.89 -0.23
C SER A 325 -32.00 -10.85 -0.95
N PHE A 326 -32.01 -9.59 -0.47
CA PHE A 326 -31.15 -8.53 -0.99
C PHE A 326 -29.68 -8.92 -0.81
N ALA A 327 -29.29 -9.31 0.39
CA ALA A 327 -27.89 -9.63 0.69
C ALA A 327 -27.38 -10.79 -0.16
N ARG A 328 -28.16 -11.86 -0.26
CA ARG A 328 -27.84 -13.00 -1.10
C ARG A 328 -27.70 -12.59 -2.57
N LEU A 329 -28.64 -11.80 -3.10
CA LEU A 329 -28.61 -11.38 -4.50
C LEU A 329 -27.39 -10.50 -4.81
N ALA A 330 -27.16 -9.46 -4.00
CA ALA A 330 -26.07 -8.52 -4.19
C ALA A 330 -24.70 -9.20 -4.06
N LEU A 331 -24.50 -9.93 -2.95
CA LEU A 331 -23.22 -10.59 -2.68
C LEU A 331 -22.94 -11.69 -3.69
N LYS A 332 -23.93 -12.50 -4.06
CA LYS A 332 -23.75 -13.56 -5.06
C LYS A 332 -23.35 -12.99 -6.42
N ALA A 333 -24.09 -12.00 -6.93
CA ALA A 333 -23.79 -11.40 -8.22
C ALA A 333 -22.37 -10.81 -8.27
N PHE A 334 -21.99 -10.06 -7.24
CA PHE A 334 -20.66 -9.49 -7.12
C PHE A 334 -19.57 -10.57 -7.00
N ALA A 335 -19.72 -11.51 -6.07
CA ALA A 335 -18.72 -12.53 -5.80
C ALA A 335 -18.53 -13.49 -6.99
N GLU A 336 -19.61 -13.91 -7.67
CA GLU A 336 -19.50 -14.79 -8.84
C GLU A 336 -18.76 -14.10 -9.98
N HIS A 337 -19.08 -12.83 -10.26
CA HIS A 337 -18.39 -12.05 -11.28
C HIS A 337 -16.90 -11.88 -10.96
N GLU A 338 -16.60 -11.49 -9.72
CA GLU A 338 -15.23 -11.25 -9.26
C GLU A 338 -14.38 -12.53 -9.23
N ALA A 339 -14.99 -13.67 -8.87
CA ALA A 339 -14.39 -14.99 -8.91
C ALA A 339 -14.10 -15.44 -10.36
N GLU A 340 -15.06 -15.27 -11.26
CA GLU A 340 -14.93 -15.62 -12.68
C GLU A 340 -13.79 -14.84 -13.35
N GLN A 341 -13.72 -13.52 -13.14
CA GLN A 341 -12.66 -12.65 -13.68
C GLN A 341 -11.25 -13.10 -13.31
N ARG A 342 -11.10 -13.82 -12.19
CA ARG A 342 -9.80 -14.28 -11.67
C ARG A 342 -9.59 -15.80 -11.81
N GLY A 343 -10.53 -16.50 -12.45
CA GLY A 343 -10.49 -17.96 -12.60
C GLY A 343 -10.56 -18.71 -11.27
N CYS A 344 -11.21 -18.11 -10.27
CA CYS A 344 -11.49 -18.78 -9.01
C CYS A 344 -12.61 -19.82 -9.18
N GLY A 345 -12.71 -20.75 -8.24
CA GLY A 345 -13.75 -21.77 -8.21
C GLY A 345 -15.11 -21.23 -7.78
N ALA A 346 -16.03 -22.15 -7.48
CA ALA A 346 -17.39 -21.83 -7.12
C ALA A 346 -17.47 -21.01 -5.82
N VAL A 347 -18.30 -19.96 -5.84
CA VAL A 347 -18.57 -19.11 -4.68
C VAL A 347 -19.51 -19.82 -3.70
N ARG A 348 -19.16 -19.77 -2.42
CA ARG A 348 -19.95 -20.30 -1.32
C ARG A 348 -20.31 -19.19 -0.34
N ILE A 349 -21.59 -18.89 -0.20
CA ILE A 349 -22.06 -17.96 0.84
C ILE A 349 -21.90 -18.65 2.19
N MET A 350 -21.27 -17.97 3.13
CA MET A 350 -21.08 -18.48 4.48
C MET A 350 -22.39 -18.40 5.24
N SER A 351 -22.77 -19.50 5.87
CA SER A 351 -23.75 -19.43 6.96
C SER A 351 -23.02 -18.85 8.15
N ARG A 352 -23.52 -17.77 8.77
CA ARG A 352 -22.92 -17.26 10.01
C ARG A 352 -22.82 -18.43 11.00
N PRO A 353 -21.65 -18.67 11.62
CA PRO A 353 -21.52 -19.65 12.69
C PRO A 353 -22.39 -19.28 13.89
#